data_AF-A0A821DUA1-F1
#
_entry.id   AF-A0A821DUA1-F1
#
_cell.length_a   1.000
_cell.length_b   1.000
_cell.length_c   1.000
_cell.angle_alpha   90.00
_cell.angle_beta   90.00
_cell.angle_gamma   90.00
#
_symmetry.space_group_name_H-M   'P 1'
#
loop_
_entity.id
_entity.type
_entity.pdbx_description
1 polymer ?
#
loop_
_entity_poly.entity_id
_entity_poly.type
_entity_poly.pdbx_seq_one_letter_code
_entity_poly.pdbx_strand_id
1 'polypeptide(L)' 'MPVYDPLTDSTELREMNAAESTIKQRQGRLGRTRPGEYYPLYTFDPKNQKFPEPQICQT' A
#
# COMPACT_ATOMS: atom_id res chain seq x y z
N MET A 1 -2.44 4.25 7.30
CA MET A 1 -3.65 4.60 6.54
C MET A 1 -4.73 4.95 7.54
N PRO A 2 -5.45 6.06 7.34
CA PRO A 2 -6.60 6.40 8.18
C PRO A 2 -7.71 5.35 7.97
N VAL A 3 -8.17 4.76 9.07
CA VAL A 3 -9.30 3.84 9.13
C VAL A 3 -10.28 4.40 10.16
N TYR A 4 -11.55 4.48 9.80
CA TYR A 4 -12.59 5.07 10.65
C TYR A 4 -13.37 3.98 11.39
N ASP A 5 -13.31 3.96 12.72
CA ASP A 5 -14.10 3.03 13.52
C ASP A 5 -15.46 3.63 13.90
N PRO A 6 -16.59 3.09 13.35
CA PRO A 6 -17.92 3.61 13.64
C PRO A 6 -18.41 3.34 15.07
N LEU A 7 -17.78 2.42 15.80
CA LEU A 7 -18.17 2.10 17.18
C LEU A 7 -17.61 3.12 18.18
N THR A 8 -16.40 3.61 17.92
CA THR A 8 -15.71 4.59 18.77
C THR A 8 -15.79 6.03 18.25
N ASP A 9 -16.40 6.22 17.07
CA ASP A 9 -16.49 7.51 16.37
C ASP A 9 -15.12 8.20 16.25
N SER A 10 -14.13 7.41 15.85
CA SER A 10 -12.73 7.84 15.84
C SER A 10 -11.99 7.38 14.59
N THR A 11 -10.94 8.14 14.21
CA THR A 11 -10.07 7.79 13.09
C THR A 11 -8.71 7.36 13.60
N GLU A 12 -8.28 6.16 13.24
CA GLU A 12 -6.99 5.61 13.62
C GLU A 12 -6.03 5.56 12.44
N LEU A 13 -4.74 5.77 12.70
CA LEU A 13 -3.69 5.56 11.71
C LEU A 13 -3.10 4.15 11.89
N ARG A 14 -3.41 3.25 10.95
CA ARG A 14 -2.93 1.86 10.97
C ARG A 14 -1.85 1.59 9.93
N GLU A 15 -0.87 0.76 10.24
CA GLU A 15 0.07 0.25 9.25
C GLU A 15 -0.59 -0.86 8.42
N MET A 16 -0.41 -0.82 7.10
CA MET A 16 -1.00 -1.80 6.18
C MET A 16 0.03 -2.23 5.14
N ASN A 17 -0.02 -3.50 4.74
CA ASN A 17 0.80 -4.00 3.63
C ASN A 17 0.43 -3.29 2.32
N ALA A 18 1.45 -3.00 1.50
CA ALA A 18 1.22 -2.36 0.22
C ALA A 18 0.66 -3.37 -0.80
N ALA A 19 -0.40 -2.98 -1.50
CA ALA A 19 -0.94 -3.74 -2.63
C ALA A 19 0.07 -3.81 -3.79
N GLU A 20 -0.08 -4.81 -4.66
CA GLU A 20 0.78 -5.04 -5.82
C GLU A 20 0.89 -3.80 -6.72
N SER A 21 -0.24 -3.16 -7.02
CA SER A 21 -0.28 -1.93 -7.83
C SER A 21 0.51 -0.78 -7.21
N THR A 22 0.48 -0.61 -5.89
CA THR A 22 1.27 0.40 -5.19
C THR A 22 2.77 0.10 -5.28
N ILE A 23 3.16 -1.17 -5.12
CA ILE A 23 4.57 -1.59 -5.28
C ILE A 23 5.05 -1.34 -6.71
N LYS A 24 4.25 -1.69 -7.71
CA LYS A 24 4.53 -1.41 -9.13
C LYS A 24 4.72 0.09 -9.38
N GLN A 25 3.88 0.94 -8.79
CA GLN A 25 4.06 2.39 -8.89
C GLN A 25 5.37 2.85 -8.25
N ARG A 26 5.75 2.32 -7.07
CA ARG A 26 7.03 2.63 -6.41
C ARG A 26 8.22 2.23 -7.30
N GLN A 27 8.18 1.03 -7.88
CA GLN A 27 9.20 0.55 -8.83
C GLN A 27 9.28 1.43 -10.09
N GLY A 28 8.14 1.86 -10.61
CA GLY A 28 8.09 2.79 -11.75
C GLY A 28 8.77 4.14 -11.49
N ARG A 29 8.82 4.60 -10.22
CA ARG A 29 9.52 5.85 -9.88
C ARG A 29 11.04 5.73 -9.88
N LEU A 30 11.56 4.54 -9.57
CA LEU A 30 12.99 4.25 -9.47
C LEU A 30 13.70 4.39 -10.83
N GLY A 31 13.05 3.93 -11.90
CA GLY A 31 13.63 3.87 -13.25
C GLY A 31 13.33 5.06 -14.16
N ARG A 32 12.98 6.24 -13.61
CA ARG A 32 12.41 7.34 -14.41
C ARG A 32 13.34 7.87 -15.51
N THR A 33 14.63 7.98 -15.23
CA THR A 33 15.62 8.59 -16.15
C THR A 33 16.76 7.65 -16.51
N ARG A 34 17.05 6.68 -15.63
CA ARG A 34 18.08 5.66 -15.80
C ARG A 34 17.59 4.38 -15.10
N PRO A 35 18.10 3.19 -15.46
CA PRO A 35 17.85 1.99 -14.70
C PRO A 35 18.21 2.19 -13.22
N GLY A 36 17.39 1.64 -12.32
CA GLY A 36 17.64 1.69 -10.88
C GLY A 36 17.36 0.34 -10.24
N GLU A 37 17.91 0.14 -9.04
CA GLU A 37 17.87 -1.12 -8.31
C GLU A 37 16.82 -1.09 -7.19
N TYR A 38 15.99 -2.14 -7.11
CA TYR A 38 14.89 -2.24 -6.15
C TYR A 38 15.16 -3.36 -5.15
N TYR A 39 15.23 -3.01 -3.87
CA TYR A 39 15.48 -3.95 -2.77
C TYR A 39 14.23 -4.05 -1.88
N PRO A 40 13.39 -5.09 -2.03
CA PRO A 40 12.24 -5.29 -1.15
C PRO A 40 12.69 -5.72 0.26
N LEU A 41 12.18 -5.03 1.28
CA LEU A 41 12.44 -5.34 2.70
C LEU A 41 11.30 -6.13 3.35
N TYR A 42 10.47 -6.78 2.55
CA TYR A 42 9.29 -7.50 3.02
C TYR A 42 9.31 -8.96 2.57
N THR A 43 8.72 -9.83 3.38
CA THR A 43 8.57 -11.27 3.12
C THR A 43 7.17 -11.68 2.68
N PHE A 44 6.19 -10.75 2.72
CA PHE A 44 4.81 -11.04 2.28
C PHE A 44 4.70 -11.12 0.75
N ASP A 45 3.75 -11.92 0.25
CA ASP A 45 3.45 -11.98 -1.18
C ASP A 45 2.41 -10.90 -1.57
N PRO A 46 2.80 -9.84 -2.30
CA PRO A 46 1.89 -8.78 -2.70
C PRO A 46 0.83 -9.23 -3.73
N LYS A 47 0.98 -10.39 -4.37
CA LYS A 47 0.01 -10.89 -5.36
C LYS A 47 -1.35 -11.21 -4.76
N ASN A 48 -1.43 -11.41 -3.45
CA ASN A 48 -2.69 -11.66 -2.74
C ASN A 48 -3.61 -10.43 -2.73
N GLN A 49 -3.08 -9.22 -2.96
CA GLN A 49 -3.85 -7.98 -3.03
C GLN A 49 -3.39 -7.13 -4.22
N LYS A 50 -4.08 -7.29 -5.35
CA LYS A 50 -3.73 -6.61 -6.61
C LYS A 50 -3.90 -5.09 -6.53
N PHE A 51 -5.00 -4.64 -5.91
CA PHE A 51 -5.33 -3.22 -5.75
C PHE A 51 -5.59 -2.91 -4.28
N PRO A 52 -5.24 -1.69 -3.81
CA PRO A 52 -5.63 -1.26 -2.49
C PRO A 52 -7.16 -1.21 -2.41
N GLU A 53 -7.69 -1.45 -1.22
CA GLU A 53 -9.11 -1.26 -0.99
C GLU A 53 -9.46 0.23 -1.14
N PRO A 54 -10.62 0.56 -1.75
CA PRO A 54 -11.06 1.95 -1.87
C PRO A 54 -11.15 2.65 -0.51
N GLN A 55 -10.75 3.92 -0.45
CA GLN A 55 -10.72 4.67 0.80
C GLN A 55 -12.11 4.79 1.47
N ILE A 56 -13.19 4.83 0.68
CA ILE A 56 -14.56 4.87 1.20
C ILE A 56 -14.97 3.61 1.96
N CYS A 57 -14.28 2.49 1.71
CA CYS A 57 -14.55 1.20 2.36
C CYS A 57 -13.68 0.98 3.62
N GLN A 58 -12.80 1.92 3.98
CA GLN A 58 -11.92 1.79 5.13
C GLN A 58 -12.68 2.09 6.43
N THR A 59 -13.30 1.06 7.01
CA THR A 59 -14.01 1.10 8.30
C THR A 59 -13.45 0.07 9.27
#